data_AF-A0A813IC95-F1
#
_entry.id   AF-A0A813IC95-F1
#
_cell.length_a   1.000
_cell.length_b   1.000
_cell.length_c   1.000
_cell.angle_alpha   90.00
_cell.angle_beta   90.00
_cell.angle_gamma   90.00
#
_symmetry.space_group_name_H-M   'P 1'
#
loop_
_entity.id
_entity.type
_entity.pdbx_description
1 polymer ?
#
loop_
_entity_poly.entity_id
_entity_poly.type
_entity_poly.pdbx_seq_one_letter_code
_entity_poly.pdbx_strand_id
1 'polypeptide(L)'
;DAAALREASSAEDPAVRSLRRACCETGFFLVTGHSVPEAVFDNAFSVSERFFTLTEADKRAHASSEETGWRGFGPYGSGQNCSAESRLPDRKETFYCGEPPGADQGVPEPVERFYERLRDFHAAMLLA
;
A
#
# COMPACT_ATOMS: atom_id res chain seq x y z
N ASP A 1 7.60 18.94 0.32
CA ASP A 1 8.43 18.66 -0.86
C ASP A 1 9.57 17.75 -0.43
N ALA A 2 9.58 16.52 -0.91
CA ALA A 2 10.60 15.52 -0.62
C ALA A 2 11.95 15.83 -1.29
N ALA A 3 11.95 16.57 -2.40
CA ALA A 3 13.19 17.00 -3.04
C ALA A 3 13.98 17.94 -2.11
N ALA A 4 13.30 18.92 -1.50
CA ALA A 4 13.91 19.80 -0.51
C ALA A 4 14.42 19.04 0.73
N LEU A 5 13.72 17.97 1.15
CA LEU A 5 14.16 17.14 2.29
C LEU A 5 15.43 16.34 1.98
N ARG A 6 15.65 15.91 0.73
CA ARG A 6 16.89 15.22 0.33
C ARG A 6 18.12 16.13 0.34
N GLU A 7 17.93 17.41 0.01
CA GLU A 7 19.00 18.41 -0.01
C GLU A 7 19.26 19.04 1.38
N ALA A 8 18.39 18.77 2.36
CA ALA A 8 18.53 19.33 3.70
C ALA A 8 19.79 18.82 4.39
N SER A 9 20.61 19.75 4.90
CA SER A 9 21.91 19.45 5.53
C SER A 9 21.91 19.58 7.06
N SER A 10 20.81 20.06 7.65
CA SER A 10 20.70 20.23 9.10
C SER A 10 19.26 20.18 9.59
N ALA A 11 19.09 20.01 10.90
CA ALA A 11 17.77 20.05 11.54
C ALA A 11 17.09 21.43 11.47
N GLU A 12 17.86 22.49 11.24
CA GLU A 12 17.37 23.87 11.10
C GLU A 12 16.83 24.16 9.70
N ASP A 13 17.04 23.23 8.74
CA ASP A 13 16.53 23.37 7.39
C ASP A 13 15.00 23.59 7.41
N PRO A 14 14.47 24.57 6.64
CA PRO A 14 13.04 24.85 6.58
C PRO A 14 12.18 23.62 6.27
N ALA A 15 12.64 22.72 5.40
CA ALA A 15 11.92 21.50 5.04
C ALA A 15 11.83 20.53 6.23
N VAL A 16 12.94 20.34 6.95
CA VAL A 16 12.99 19.48 8.15
C VAL A 16 12.11 20.04 9.27
N ARG A 17 12.19 21.36 9.51
CA ARG A 17 11.32 22.03 10.50
C ARG A 17 9.84 21.91 10.16
N SER A 18 9.50 22.02 8.87
CA SER A 18 8.11 21.89 8.40
C SER A 18 7.59 20.46 8.58
N LEU A 19 8.41 19.46 8.23
CA LEU A 19 8.08 18.05 8.46
C LEU A 19 7.87 17.76 9.95
N ARG A 20 8.82 18.18 10.81
CA ARG A 20 8.70 18.01 12.27
C ARG A 20 7.41 18.63 12.79
N ARG A 21 7.11 19.86 12.37
CA ARG A 21 5.91 20.56 12.77
C ARG A 21 4.64 19.79 12.39
N ALA A 22 4.55 19.33 11.13
CA ALA A 22 3.42 18.54 10.68
C ALA A 22 3.24 17.24 11.48
N CYS A 23 4.34 16.53 11.77
CA CYS A 23 4.32 15.32 12.59
C CYS A 23 3.89 15.58 14.04
N CYS A 24 4.31 16.69 14.65
CA CYS A 24 4.06 16.98 16.06
C CYS A 24 2.71 17.69 16.32
N GLU A 25 2.22 18.51 15.38
CA GLU A 25 1.00 19.29 15.57
C GLU A 25 -0.22 18.61 14.94
N THR A 26 -0.10 18.14 13.70
CA THR A 26 -1.25 17.62 12.92
C THR A 26 -1.27 16.10 12.85
N GLY A 27 -0.10 15.47 12.83
CA GLY A 27 0.05 14.03 12.65
C GLY A 27 -0.17 13.53 11.22
N PHE A 28 -0.38 14.44 10.25
CA PHE A 28 -0.59 14.12 8.83
C PHE A 28 -0.11 15.26 7.92
N PHE A 29 0.33 14.91 6.71
CA PHE A 29 0.77 15.87 5.69
C PHE A 29 0.75 15.23 4.30
N LEU A 30 0.78 16.08 3.26
CA LEU A 30 0.94 15.66 1.88
C LEU A 30 2.40 15.76 1.45
N VAL A 31 2.86 14.80 0.65
CA VAL A 31 4.21 14.79 0.08
C VAL A 31 4.12 15.08 -1.42
N THR A 32 4.94 16.01 -1.88
CA THR A 32 5.19 16.32 -3.30
C THR A 32 6.67 16.12 -3.59
N GLY A 33 7.08 16.00 -4.85
CA GLY A 33 8.50 15.88 -5.22
C GLY A 33 9.15 14.55 -4.79
N HIS A 34 8.38 13.49 -4.60
CA HIS A 34 8.81 12.16 -4.13
C HIS A 34 9.39 11.25 -5.23
N SER A 35 9.62 11.75 -6.45
CA SER A 35 10.24 11.02 -7.56
C SER A 35 9.57 9.71 -8.05
N VAL A 36 8.50 9.23 -7.40
CA VAL A 36 7.70 8.09 -7.87
C VAL A 36 7.10 8.43 -9.24
N PRO A 37 7.42 7.66 -10.30
CA PRO A 37 6.86 7.92 -11.62
C PRO A 37 5.35 7.67 -11.65
N GLU A 38 4.60 8.55 -12.32
CA GLU A 38 3.13 8.45 -12.46
C GLU A 38 2.70 7.10 -13.02
N ALA A 39 3.41 6.59 -14.04
CA ALA A 39 3.12 5.28 -14.62
C ALA A 39 3.23 4.12 -13.62
N VAL A 40 4.09 4.20 -12.60
CA VAL A 40 4.19 3.15 -11.56
C VAL A 40 2.93 3.16 -10.69
N PHE A 41 2.44 4.35 -10.34
CA PHE A 41 1.18 4.53 -9.61
C PHE A 41 0.00 3.99 -10.43
N ASP A 42 -0.13 4.42 -11.69
CA ASP A 42 -1.24 4.01 -12.56
C ASP A 42 -1.28 2.49 -12.79
N ASN A 43 -0.12 1.87 -13.00
CA ASN A 43 -0.03 0.42 -13.17
C ASN A 43 -0.48 -0.33 -11.92
N ALA A 44 -0.09 0.12 -10.72
CA ALA A 44 -0.49 -0.48 -9.45
C ALA A 44 -2.00 -0.34 -9.21
N PHE A 45 -2.57 0.84 -9.49
CA PHE A 45 -4.01 1.07 -9.40
C PHE A 45 -4.79 0.22 -10.40
N SER A 46 -4.32 0.14 -11.65
CA SER A 46 -4.98 -0.65 -12.70
C SER A 46 -5.04 -2.15 -12.36
N VAL A 47 -3.95 -2.75 -11.85
CA VAL A 47 -4.00 -4.17 -11.44
C VAL A 47 -4.86 -4.39 -10.21
N SER A 48 -4.90 -3.43 -9.28
CA SER A 48 -5.79 -3.45 -8.11
C SER A 48 -7.26 -3.44 -8.54
N GLU A 49 -7.66 -2.51 -9.41
CA GLU A 49 -9.03 -2.42 -9.95
C GLU A 49 -9.43 -3.72 -10.68
N ARG A 50 -8.53 -4.26 -11.51
CA ARG A 50 -8.77 -5.52 -12.22
C ARG A 50 -9.01 -6.68 -11.25
N PHE A 51 -8.20 -6.79 -10.20
CA PHE A 51 -8.39 -7.82 -9.18
C PHE A 51 -9.72 -7.67 -8.43
N PHE A 52 -10.06 -6.46 -7.97
CA PHE A 52 -11.27 -6.26 -7.17
C PHE A 52 -12.58 -6.36 -7.99
N THR A 53 -12.47 -6.23 -9.32
CA THR A 53 -13.57 -6.49 -10.29
C THR A 53 -13.82 -7.99 -10.54
N LEU A 54 -12.91 -8.88 -10.13
CA LEU A 54 -13.11 -10.32 -10.24
C LEU A 54 -14.32 -10.78 -9.41
N THR A 55 -14.81 -11.98 -9.73
CA THR A 55 -15.87 -12.59 -8.93
C THR A 55 -15.40 -12.85 -7.51
N GLU A 56 -16.33 -12.86 -6.55
CA GLU A 56 -16.01 -13.18 -5.15
C GLU A 56 -15.31 -14.54 -5.02
N ALA A 57 -15.67 -15.52 -5.85
CA ALA A 57 -15.04 -16.84 -5.86
C ALA A 57 -13.57 -16.77 -6.30
N ASP A 58 -13.28 -16.02 -7.37
CA ASP A 58 -11.92 -15.86 -7.87
C ASP A 58 -11.05 -15.07 -6.87
N LYS A 59 -11.60 -14.02 -6.26
CA LYS A 59 -10.88 -13.27 -5.20
C LYS A 59 -10.54 -14.16 -4.00
N ARG A 60 -11.47 -15.03 -3.60
CA ARG A 60 -11.29 -15.98 -2.49
C ARG A 60 -10.25 -17.07 -2.76
N ALA A 61 -9.93 -17.36 -4.02
CA ALA A 61 -8.82 -18.27 -4.35
C ALA A 61 -7.46 -17.74 -3.88
N HIS A 62 -7.36 -16.43 -3.61
CA HIS A 62 -6.17 -15.75 -3.11
C HIS A 62 -6.35 -15.27 -1.66
N ALA A 63 -7.17 -15.95 -0.85
CA ALA A 63 -7.48 -15.53 0.51
C ALA A 63 -6.24 -15.44 1.43
N SER A 64 -6.25 -14.45 2.32
CA SER A 64 -5.29 -14.35 3.41
C SER A 64 -5.54 -15.46 4.44
N SER A 65 -4.46 -16.16 4.79
CA SER A 65 -4.46 -17.30 5.72
C SER A 65 -3.15 -17.36 6.49
N GLU A 66 -3.08 -18.23 7.50
CA GLU A 66 -1.83 -18.48 8.21
C GLU A 66 -0.75 -19.07 7.27
N GLU A 67 -1.12 -19.93 6.31
CA GLU A 67 -0.16 -20.53 5.36
C GLU A 67 0.47 -19.50 4.43
N THR A 68 -0.28 -18.45 4.09
CA THR A 68 0.19 -17.33 3.26
C THR A 68 0.89 -16.24 4.09
N GLY A 69 1.13 -16.47 5.39
CA GLY A 69 1.69 -15.46 6.29
C GLY A 69 0.81 -14.23 6.41
N TRP A 70 -0.51 -14.43 6.35
CA TRP A 70 -1.55 -13.39 6.36
C TRP A 70 -1.49 -12.43 5.17
N ARG A 71 -0.89 -12.84 4.04
CA ARG A 71 -0.93 -12.12 2.76
C ARG A 71 -2.05 -12.62 1.87
N GLY A 72 -2.58 -11.73 1.02
CA GLY A 72 -3.70 -12.05 0.13
C GLY A 72 -4.98 -11.31 0.48
N PHE A 73 -6.08 -11.79 -0.10
CA PHE A 73 -7.39 -11.16 -0.08
C PHE A 73 -8.09 -11.27 1.28
N GLY A 74 -8.56 -10.14 1.78
CA GLY A 74 -9.51 -10.00 2.87
C GLY A 74 -10.88 -9.59 2.32
N PRO A 75 -11.94 -10.38 2.55
CA PRO A 75 -13.27 -10.10 2.02
C PRO A 75 -13.90 -8.83 2.59
N TYR A 76 -14.96 -8.37 1.95
CA TYR A 76 -15.66 -7.16 2.38
C TYR A 76 -16.03 -7.20 3.87
N GLY A 77 -15.63 -6.15 4.60
CA GLY A 77 -15.92 -6.02 6.02
C GLY A 77 -15.05 -6.88 6.94
N SER A 78 -14.00 -7.56 6.44
CA SER A 78 -13.07 -8.33 7.27
C SER A 78 -11.96 -7.50 7.92
N GLY A 79 -11.83 -6.22 7.54
CA GLY A 79 -10.82 -5.32 8.09
C GLY A 79 -11.15 -4.87 9.51
N GLN A 80 -10.13 -4.50 10.27
CA GLN A 80 -10.32 -3.87 11.59
C GLN A 80 -11.08 -2.55 11.45
N ASN A 81 -12.13 -2.39 12.25
CA ASN A 81 -12.76 -1.11 12.48
C ASN A 81 -12.10 -0.47 13.73
N CYS A 82 -11.53 0.72 13.54
CA CYS A 82 -10.86 1.49 14.59
C CYS A 82 -11.68 2.70 15.07
N SER A 83 -12.96 2.79 14.71
CA SER A 83 -13.88 3.83 15.16
C SER A 83 -14.27 3.61 16.62
N ALA A 84 -14.17 4.67 17.43
CA ALA A 84 -14.71 4.69 18.78
C ALA A 84 -16.26 4.77 18.79
N GLU A 85 -16.87 5.13 17.67
CA GLU A 85 -18.29 5.51 17.57
C GLU A 85 -19.16 4.46 16.86
N SER A 86 -18.54 3.53 16.13
CA SER A 86 -19.24 2.50 15.35
C SER A 86 -18.64 1.13 15.60
N ARG A 87 -19.51 0.11 15.73
CA ARG A 87 -19.12 -1.30 15.72
C ARG A 87 -19.38 -1.99 14.37
N LEU A 88 -19.89 -1.26 13.38
CA LEU A 88 -20.14 -1.81 12.05
C LEU A 88 -18.81 -2.04 11.33
N PRO A 89 -18.64 -3.12 10.55
CA PRO A 89 -17.40 -3.34 9.82
C PRO A 89 -17.12 -2.23 8.82
N ASP A 90 -15.83 -1.97 8.57
CA ASP A 90 -15.41 -1.05 7.52
C ASP A 90 -15.94 -1.52 6.16
N ARG A 91 -16.49 -0.59 5.38
CA ARG A 91 -17.03 -0.88 4.04
C ARG A 91 -15.91 -0.95 3.01
N LYS A 92 -15.02 -1.93 3.16
CA LYS A 92 -13.87 -2.14 2.30
C LYS A 92 -13.58 -3.63 2.15
N GLU A 93 -12.98 -3.96 1.03
CA GLU A 93 -12.20 -5.17 0.83
C GLU A 93 -10.71 -4.80 0.81
N THR A 94 -9.83 -5.77 1.05
CA THR A 94 -8.39 -5.49 1.20
C THR A 94 -7.57 -6.60 0.53
N PHE A 95 -6.39 -6.27 0.02
CA PHE A 95 -5.39 -7.26 -0.38
C PHE A 95 -4.06 -6.94 0.29
N TYR A 96 -3.60 -7.81 1.18
CA TYR A 96 -2.36 -7.63 1.92
C TYR A 96 -1.19 -8.10 1.06
N CYS A 97 -0.33 -7.15 0.67
CA CYS A 97 0.84 -7.40 -0.16
C CYS A 97 2.11 -7.60 0.66
N GLY A 98 3.06 -8.34 0.11
CA GLY A 98 4.34 -8.70 0.72
C GLY A 98 4.71 -10.11 0.34
N GLU A 99 5.96 -10.51 0.59
CA GLU A 99 6.41 -11.88 0.31
C GLU A 99 5.77 -12.84 1.33
N PRO A 100 4.90 -13.77 0.89
CA PRO A 100 4.44 -14.83 1.77
C PRO A 100 5.56 -15.85 2.02
N PRO A 101 5.49 -16.62 3.12
CA PRO A 101 6.30 -17.81 3.27
C PRO A 101 6.16 -18.72 2.04
N GLY A 102 7.28 -19.16 1.45
CA GLY A 102 7.26 -20.01 0.25
C GLY A 102 7.15 -19.29 -1.09
N ALA A 103 7.34 -17.96 -1.14
CA ALA A 103 7.37 -17.17 -2.39
C ALA A 103 8.33 -17.74 -3.46
N ASP A 104 9.41 -18.41 -3.03
CA ASP A 104 10.35 -19.13 -3.91
C ASP A 104 9.70 -20.22 -4.76
N GLN A 105 8.54 -20.75 -4.33
CA GLN A 105 7.78 -21.78 -5.06
C GLN A 105 6.79 -21.19 -6.08
N GLY A 106 6.71 -19.86 -6.18
CA GLY A 106 5.82 -19.14 -7.09
C GLY A 106 4.41 -19.02 -6.53
N VAL A 107 3.98 -17.78 -6.26
CA VAL A 107 2.59 -17.49 -5.90
C VAL A 107 1.78 -17.27 -7.18
N PRO A 108 0.64 -17.96 -7.38
CA PRO A 108 -0.19 -17.73 -8.56
C PRO A 108 -0.65 -16.28 -8.67
N GLU A 109 -0.42 -15.66 -9.82
CA GLU A 109 -0.86 -14.30 -10.12
C GLU A 109 -2.40 -14.22 -10.15
N PRO A 110 -3.04 -13.37 -9.33
CA PRO A 110 -4.49 -13.19 -9.35
C PRO A 110 -5.02 -12.61 -10.66
N VAL A 111 -4.23 -11.70 -11.25
CA VAL A 111 -4.40 -11.15 -12.58
C VAL A 111 -3.02 -10.96 -13.19
N GLU A 112 -2.95 -10.85 -14.52
CA GLU A 112 -1.68 -10.67 -15.22
C GLU A 112 -0.81 -9.54 -14.61
N ARG A 113 0.40 -9.91 -14.19
CA ARG A 113 1.45 -9.04 -13.63
C ARG A 113 1.06 -8.34 -12.33
N PHE A 114 0.09 -8.84 -11.58
CA PHE A 114 -0.37 -8.22 -10.33
C PHE A 114 0.77 -8.02 -9.33
N TYR A 115 1.48 -9.08 -8.94
CA TYR A 115 2.56 -8.97 -7.96
C TYR A 115 3.76 -8.17 -8.47
N GLU A 116 4.04 -8.24 -9.77
CA GLU A 116 5.10 -7.44 -10.40
C GLU A 116 4.80 -5.94 -10.24
N ARG A 117 3.62 -5.48 -10.63
CA ARG A 117 3.26 -4.05 -10.55
C ARG A 117 3.22 -3.52 -9.12
N LEU A 118 2.76 -4.33 -8.17
CA LEU A 118 2.76 -3.94 -6.75
C LEU A 118 4.17 -3.93 -6.16
N ARG A 119 5.09 -4.80 -6.63
CA ARG A 119 6.52 -4.74 -6.28
C ARG A 119 7.20 -3.51 -6.87
N ASP A 120 6.91 -3.16 -8.12
CA ASP A 120 7.42 -1.93 -8.74
C ASP A 120 7.00 -0.70 -7.92
N PHE A 121 5.73 -0.64 -7.51
CA PHE A 121 5.22 0.44 -6.68
C PHE A 121 5.88 0.48 -5.30
N HIS A 122 5.98 -0.67 -4.61
CA HIS A 122 6.66 -0.75 -3.33
C HIS A 122 8.13 -0.32 -3.42
N ALA A 123 8.86 -0.76 -4.44
CA ALA A 123 10.24 -0.38 -4.67
C ALA A 123 10.37 1.12 -4.95
N ALA A 124 9.49 1.70 -5.78
CA ALA A 124 9.49 3.13 -6.05
C ALA A 124 9.24 3.96 -4.78
N MET A 125 8.35 3.51 -3.89
CA MET A 125 8.08 4.17 -2.61
C MET A 125 9.28 4.13 -1.63
N LEU A 126 10.14 3.12 -1.72
CA LEU A 126 11.36 3.04 -0.89
C LEU A 126 12.51 3.90 -1.41
N LEU A 127 12.51 4.20 -2.70
CA LEU A 127 13.52 5.04 -3.37
C LEU A 127 13.09 6.51 -3.47
N ALA A 128 11.88 6.82 -2.98
CA ALA A 128 11.18 8.10 -3.11
C ALA A 128 11.68 9.22 -2.20
#